data_AF-A0A0N0GNQ2-F1
#
_entry.id   AF-A0A0N0GNQ2-F1
#
_cell.length_a   1.000
_cell.length_b   1.000
_cell.length_c   1.000
_cell.angle_alpha   90.00
_cell.angle_beta   90.00
_cell.angle_gamma   90.00
#
_symmetry.space_group_name_H-M   'P 1'
#
loop_
_entity.id
_entity.type
_entity.pdbx_description
1 polymer ?
#
loop_
_entity_poly.entity_id
_entity_poly.type
_entity_poly.pdbx_seq_one_letter_code
_entity_poly.pdbx_strand_id
1 'polypeptide(L)'
;MHRLLGLIAALWICAAALAAPLPGDAPALIPQLKTELASFWPGVQPRAWVPALIEQESGWKTHAQLKTSRELGCGLGQFTKAYDAAGRVRFDALAEARGLDRSLVGWTWRDCARAQYQLRAVVLKLRVNDRQCAPLMADNRSAKACAAAMYNGGAGSVARRIRSCQAQSGCQPGVWFGQLERQCPQGRAKAAGYGESFCDINSRYPARVEARMWRYSEVMR
;
A
#
# COMPACT_ATOMS: atom_id res chain seq x y z
N MET A 1 -8.05 -33.37 -61.57
CA MET A 1 -7.76 -32.01 -61.07
C MET A 1 -6.98 -32.12 -59.78
N HIS A 2 -5.85 -31.42 -59.70
CA HIS A 2 -4.69 -31.76 -58.88
C HIS A 2 -4.85 -31.48 -57.38
N ARG A 3 -4.19 -32.36 -56.60
CA ARG A 3 -4.02 -32.31 -55.14
C ARG A 3 -3.10 -31.13 -54.77
N LEU A 4 -3.52 -30.27 -53.84
CA LEU A 4 -2.64 -29.32 -53.17
C LEU A 4 -2.25 -29.91 -51.81
N LEU A 5 -0.97 -30.25 -51.64
CA LEU A 5 -0.35 -30.49 -50.33
C LEU A 5 0.05 -29.14 -49.73
N GLY A 6 -0.60 -28.74 -48.64
CA GLY A 6 -0.19 -27.60 -47.83
C GLY A 6 0.78 -28.03 -46.74
N LEU A 7 2.03 -27.54 -46.78
CA LEU A 7 2.93 -27.54 -45.64
C LEU A 7 2.45 -26.52 -44.61
N ILE A 8 2.15 -26.96 -43.39
CA ILE A 8 1.94 -26.08 -42.24
C ILE A 8 3.28 -26.00 -41.48
N ALA A 9 3.97 -24.88 -41.61
CA ALA A 9 5.07 -24.52 -40.73
C ALA A 9 4.48 -23.84 -39.48
N ALA A 10 4.54 -24.49 -38.33
CA ALA A 10 4.12 -23.92 -37.06
C ALA A 10 5.19 -22.93 -36.55
N LEU A 11 4.94 -21.62 -36.73
CA LEU A 11 5.73 -20.58 -36.06
C LEU A 11 5.37 -20.55 -34.56
N TRP A 12 6.32 -20.96 -33.73
CA TRP A 12 6.30 -20.71 -32.30
C TRP A 12 6.66 -19.24 -32.04
N ILE A 13 5.65 -18.39 -31.90
CA ILE A 13 5.85 -17.03 -31.39
C ILE A 13 6.05 -17.15 -29.87
N CYS A 14 7.31 -17.15 -29.43
CA CYS A 14 7.65 -16.80 -28.05
C CYS A 14 7.33 -15.32 -27.86
N ALA A 15 6.13 -15.01 -27.39
CA ALA A 15 5.82 -13.68 -26.87
C ALA A 15 6.65 -13.49 -25.60
N ALA A 16 7.81 -12.84 -25.72
CA ALA A 16 8.48 -12.28 -24.56
C ALA A 16 7.51 -11.27 -23.94
N ALA A 17 6.94 -11.62 -22.78
CA ALA A 17 6.16 -10.67 -22.00
C ALA A 17 7.10 -9.52 -21.62
N LEU A 18 7.01 -8.41 -22.37
CA LEU A 18 7.71 -7.18 -22.03
C LEU A 18 7.26 -6.78 -20.62
N ALA A 19 8.16 -6.90 -19.65
CA ALA A 19 7.91 -6.44 -18.30
C ALA A 19 7.51 -4.96 -18.38
N ALA A 20 6.34 -4.60 -17.84
CA ALA A 20 5.93 -3.21 -17.85
C ALA A 20 6.97 -2.36 -17.10
N PRO A 21 7.32 -1.17 -17.62
CA PRO A 21 8.28 -0.31 -16.95
C PRO A 21 7.80 0.04 -15.55
N LEU A 22 8.73 0.02 -14.58
CA LEU A 22 8.43 0.46 -13.22
C LEU A 22 8.16 1.98 -13.23
N PRO A 23 7.19 2.47 -12.45
CA PRO A 23 6.80 3.87 -12.47
C PRO A 23 7.75 4.77 -11.68
N GLY A 24 7.77 6.05 -12.05
CA GLY A 24 8.43 7.11 -11.27
C GLY A 24 9.90 6.80 -10.96
N ASP A 25 10.28 7.01 -9.70
CA ASP A 25 11.64 6.82 -9.19
C ASP A 25 11.94 5.36 -8.81
N ALA A 26 10.99 4.42 -9.04
CA ALA A 26 11.16 3.02 -8.64
C ALA A 26 12.44 2.39 -9.19
N PRO A 27 12.82 2.53 -10.48
CA PRO A 27 14.04 1.90 -10.98
C PRO A 27 15.31 2.27 -10.18
N ALA A 28 15.40 3.52 -9.71
CA ALA A 28 16.53 4.00 -8.93
C ALA A 28 16.45 3.59 -7.45
N LEU A 29 15.25 3.47 -6.89
CA LEU A 29 15.04 3.27 -5.45
C LEU A 29 14.79 1.82 -5.02
N ILE A 30 14.47 0.91 -5.93
CA ILE A 30 14.27 -0.51 -5.61
C ILE A 30 15.48 -1.15 -4.91
N PRO A 31 16.75 -0.92 -5.34
CA PRO A 31 17.92 -1.45 -4.62
C PRO A 31 17.99 -0.98 -3.16
N GLN A 32 17.65 0.28 -2.91
CA GLN A 32 17.59 0.82 -1.56
C GLN A 32 16.43 0.21 -0.77
N LEU A 33 15.24 0.06 -1.37
CA LEU A 33 14.11 -0.62 -0.73
C LEU A 33 14.47 -2.07 -0.34
N LYS A 34 15.20 -2.81 -1.19
CA LYS A 34 15.69 -4.16 -0.86
C LYS A 34 16.57 -4.14 0.38
N THR A 35 17.45 -3.16 0.51
CA THR A 35 18.33 -2.97 1.67
C THR A 35 17.53 -2.68 2.93
N GLU A 36 16.54 -1.78 2.86
CA GLU A 36 15.64 -1.47 3.98
C GLU A 36 14.83 -2.71 4.40
N LEU A 37 14.29 -3.49 3.45
CA LEU A 37 13.60 -4.74 3.74
C LEU A 37 14.51 -5.78 4.38
N ALA A 38 15.71 -5.98 3.86
CA ALA A 38 16.67 -6.93 4.44
C ALA A 38 17.02 -6.56 5.89
N SER A 39 17.18 -5.27 6.17
CA SER A 39 17.57 -4.76 7.48
C SER A 39 16.43 -4.79 8.51
N PHE A 40 15.23 -4.36 8.10
CA PHE A 40 14.14 -4.11 9.04
C PHE A 40 13.02 -5.14 8.97
N TRP A 41 12.87 -5.88 7.87
CA TRP A 41 11.78 -6.84 7.71
C TRP A 41 12.09 -7.98 6.70
N PRO A 42 13.11 -8.82 6.95
CA PRO A 42 13.61 -9.78 5.96
C PRO A 42 12.57 -10.84 5.57
N GLY A 43 11.68 -11.23 6.49
CA GLY A 43 10.67 -12.25 6.29
C GLY A 43 9.35 -11.78 5.65
N VAL A 44 9.27 -10.55 5.13
CA VAL A 44 8.03 -10.09 4.47
C VAL A 44 7.72 -10.95 3.24
N GLN A 45 6.49 -11.44 3.14
CA GLN A 45 6.00 -12.15 1.95
C GLN A 45 4.57 -11.73 1.58
N PRO A 46 4.26 -11.53 0.29
CA PRO A 46 5.22 -11.43 -0.82
C PRO A 46 6.02 -10.12 -0.75
N ARG A 47 7.32 -10.16 -1.09
CA ARG A 47 8.18 -8.95 -1.08
C ARG A 47 7.69 -7.84 -2.03
N ALA A 48 6.97 -8.22 -3.09
CA ALA A 48 6.33 -7.31 -4.05
C ALA A 48 5.22 -6.43 -3.44
N TRP A 49 4.70 -6.75 -2.25
CA TRP A 49 3.61 -6.00 -1.63
C TRP A 49 4.02 -4.57 -1.21
N VAL A 50 5.21 -4.41 -0.62
CA VAL A 50 5.71 -3.10 -0.17
C VAL A 50 5.88 -2.11 -1.33
N PRO A 51 6.58 -2.43 -2.43
CA PRO A 51 6.71 -1.51 -3.55
C PRO A 51 5.38 -1.23 -4.28
N ALA A 52 4.46 -2.20 -4.31
CA ALA A 52 3.12 -2.00 -4.85
C ALA A 52 2.30 -1.00 -4.03
N LEU A 53 2.48 -1.00 -2.71
CA LEU A 53 1.87 -0.03 -1.82
C LEU A 53 2.46 1.38 -2.03
N ILE A 54 3.78 1.50 -2.17
CA ILE A 54 4.44 2.78 -2.51
C ILE A 54 3.90 3.33 -3.85
N GLU A 55 3.71 2.47 -4.84
CA GLU A 55 3.09 2.87 -6.10
C GLU A 55 1.65 3.36 -5.92
N GLN A 56 0.86 2.68 -5.08
CA GLN A 56 -0.51 3.11 -4.78
C GLN A 56 -0.56 4.47 -4.09
N GLU A 57 0.39 4.77 -3.21
CA GLU A 57 0.43 6.05 -2.48
C GLU A 57 0.89 7.22 -3.36
N SER A 58 1.95 7.04 -4.14
CA SER A 58 2.64 8.17 -4.79
C SER A 58 2.92 7.99 -6.27
N GLY A 59 2.63 6.81 -6.82
CA GLY A 59 3.15 6.43 -8.14
C GLY A 59 4.67 6.43 -8.19
N TRP A 60 5.34 6.15 -7.06
CA TRP A 60 6.79 6.21 -6.90
C TRP A 60 7.41 7.59 -7.13
N LYS A 61 6.68 8.66 -6.80
CA LYS A 61 7.21 10.03 -6.87
C LYS A 61 7.78 10.45 -5.51
N THR A 62 9.10 10.55 -5.41
CA THR A 62 9.81 10.90 -4.16
C THR A 62 9.39 12.25 -3.58
N HIS A 63 8.98 13.16 -4.46
CA HIS A 63 8.51 14.52 -4.12
C HIS A 63 6.99 14.69 -4.25
N ALA A 64 6.21 13.61 -4.32
CA ALA A 64 4.74 13.72 -4.33
C ALA A 64 4.26 14.50 -3.10
N GLN A 65 3.40 15.50 -3.33
CA GLN A 65 2.90 16.36 -2.28
C GLN A 65 1.39 16.51 -2.37
N LEU A 66 0.72 16.31 -1.25
CA LEU A 66 -0.63 16.80 -1.02
C LEU A 66 -0.52 18.06 -0.16
N LYS A 67 -1.06 19.19 -0.63
CA LYS A 67 -1.06 20.42 0.16
C LYS A 67 -2.42 21.09 0.06
N THR A 68 -3.16 21.06 1.17
CA THR A 68 -4.45 21.74 1.33
C THR A 68 -4.44 22.50 2.65
N SER A 69 -5.50 23.26 2.92
CA SER A 69 -5.70 23.88 4.24
C SER A 69 -5.87 22.85 5.37
N ARG A 70 -6.21 21.60 5.03
CA ARG A 70 -6.48 20.53 6.01
C ARG A 70 -5.35 19.54 6.15
N GLU A 71 -4.51 19.37 5.12
CA GLU A 71 -3.56 18.27 5.02
C GLU A 71 -2.27 18.68 4.31
N LEU A 72 -1.16 18.20 4.84
CA LEU A 72 0.15 18.19 4.20
C LEU A 72 0.63 16.74 4.12
N GLY A 73 0.60 16.16 2.92
CA GLY A 73 1.14 14.82 2.61
C GLY A 73 2.48 14.91 1.90
N CYS A 74 3.39 13.98 2.18
CA CYS A 74 4.72 13.96 1.58
C CYS A 74 5.20 12.57 1.18
N GLY A 75 5.70 12.49 -0.06
CA GLY A 75 6.61 11.47 -0.54
C GLY A 75 6.02 10.12 -0.91
N LEU A 76 6.89 9.14 -1.11
CA LEU A 76 6.64 7.75 -1.49
C LEU A 76 5.51 7.10 -0.71
N GLY A 77 5.46 7.32 0.61
CA GLY A 77 4.44 6.75 1.49
C GLY A 77 3.27 7.67 1.80
N GLN A 78 3.21 8.87 1.21
CA GLN A 78 2.24 9.94 1.51
C GLN A 78 2.01 10.11 3.02
N PHE A 79 3.08 10.29 3.79
CA PHE A 79 2.95 10.58 5.22
C PHE A 79 2.28 11.94 5.38
N THR A 80 1.20 11.96 6.15
CA THR A 80 0.30 13.12 6.24
C THR A 80 0.33 13.74 7.63
N LYS A 81 0.35 15.07 7.66
CA LYS A 81 0.00 15.89 8.82
C LYS A 81 -1.30 16.61 8.52
N ALA A 82 -2.29 16.48 9.39
CA ALA A 82 -3.58 17.13 9.23
C ALA A 82 -3.81 18.20 10.29
N TYR A 83 -4.62 19.19 9.93
CA TYR A 83 -4.90 20.37 10.73
C TYR A 83 -6.39 20.48 11.06
N ASP A 84 -6.71 21.11 12.19
CA ASP A 84 -8.07 21.55 12.50
C ASP A 84 -8.40 22.89 11.80
N ALA A 85 -9.62 23.39 12.00
CA ALA A 85 -10.05 24.65 11.40
C ALA A 85 -9.27 25.87 11.91
N ALA A 86 -8.61 25.77 13.07
CA ALA A 86 -7.75 26.82 13.63
C ALA A 86 -6.28 26.65 13.18
N GLY A 87 -5.97 25.70 12.28
CA GLY A 87 -4.61 25.43 11.81
C GLY A 87 -3.75 24.63 12.79
N ARG A 88 -4.32 24.11 13.88
CA ARG A 88 -3.59 23.29 14.87
C ARG A 88 -3.46 21.86 14.36
N VAL A 89 -2.32 21.23 14.63
CA VAL A 89 -2.08 19.84 14.21
C VAL A 89 -3.00 18.89 14.97
N ARG A 90 -3.75 18.08 14.23
CA ARG A 90 -4.62 17.02 14.76
C ARG A 90 -3.93 15.66 14.81
N PHE A 91 -3.16 15.36 13.78
CA PHE A 91 -2.30 14.18 13.72
C PHE A 91 -1.11 14.46 12.80
N ASP A 92 -0.01 13.75 13.05
CA ASP A 92 1.22 13.85 12.27
C ASP A 92 1.83 12.45 12.10
N ALA A 93 1.56 11.83 10.94
CA ALA A 93 2.02 10.47 10.65
C ALA A 93 3.55 10.38 10.49
N LEU A 94 4.23 11.49 10.15
CA LEU A 94 5.69 11.54 10.11
C LEU A 94 6.24 11.51 11.54
N ALA A 95 5.67 12.32 12.44
CA ALA A 95 6.05 12.33 13.85
C ALA A 95 5.83 10.95 14.50
N GLU A 96 4.70 10.30 14.23
CA GLU A 96 4.45 8.91 14.66
C GLU A 96 5.50 7.94 14.10
N ALA A 97 5.82 8.05 12.81
CA ALA A 97 6.80 7.17 12.17
C ALA A 97 8.21 7.32 12.77
N ARG A 98 8.60 8.52 13.18
CA ARG A 98 9.89 8.75 13.88
C ARG A 98 10.00 7.95 15.18
N GLY A 99 8.88 7.65 15.83
CA GLY A 99 8.83 6.83 17.04
C GLY A 99 9.03 5.33 16.79
N LEU A 100 9.02 4.86 15.54
CA LEU A 100 9.11 3.44 15.21
C LEU A 100 10.54 2.88 15.32
N ASP A 101 11.55 3.70 15.04
CA ASP A 101 12.96 3.29 15.09
C ASP A 101 13.88 4.52 15.25
N ARG A 102 14.95 4.37 16.04
CA ARG A 102 15.93 5.44 16.31
C ARG A 102 16.53 6.07 15.05
N SER A 103 16.63 5.29 13.98
CA SER A 103 17.23 5.74 12.73
C SER A 103 16.34 6.70 11.93
N LEU A 104 15.10 6.95 12.39
CA LEU A 104 14.20 7.96 11.86
C LEU A 104 14.20 9.27 12.70
N VAL A 105 14.96 9.34 13.80
CA VAL A 105 14.90 10.50 14.72
C VAL A 105 15.18 11.83 14.03
N GLY A 106 16.07 11.85 13.04
CA GLY A 106 16.44 13.04 12.27
C GLY A 106 15.47 13.42 11.15
N TRP A 107 14.41 12.64 10.91
CA TRP A 107 13.45 12.91 9.86
C TRP A 107 12.47 14.02 10.26
N THR A 108 12.28 15.00 9.41
CA THR A 108 11.44 16.18 9.68
C THR A 108 10.60 16.54 8.46
N TRP A 109 9.65 17.45 8.64
CA TRP A 109 8.87 18.00 7.52
C TRP A 109 9.71 18.81 6.53
N ARG A 110 10.86 19.37 6.94
CA ARG A 110 11.78 20.09 6.04
C ARG A 110 12.46 19.15 5.04
N ASP A 111 12.68 17.91 5.44
CA ASP A 111 13.37 16.89 4.66
C ASP A 111 12.51 15.63 4.45
N CYS A 112 11.19 15.83 4.39
CA CYS A 112 10.22 14.75 4.25
C CYS A 112 10.41 13.96 2.95
N ALA A 113 10.99 14.61 1.92
CA ALA A 113 11.33 14.01 0.63
C ALA A 113 12.67 13.22 0.62
N ARG A 114 13.39 13.06 1.74
CA ARG A 114 14.62 12.24 1.75
C ARG A 114 14.29 10.75 1.60
N ALA A 115 14.65 10.17 0.45
CA ALA A 115 14.30 8.80 0.07
C ALA A 115 14.62 7.75 1.15
N GLN A 116 15.78 7.84 1.82
CA GLN A 116 16.15 6.88 2.87
C GLN A 116 15.11 6.84 4.01
N TYR A 117 14.67 8.02 4.47
CA TYR A 117 13.74 8.10 5.59
C TYR A 117 12.36 7.63 5.16
N GLN A 118 11.94 7.99 3.95
CA GLN A 118 10.65 7.57 3.40
C GLN A 118 10.55 6.05 3.25
N LEU A 119 11.52 5.41 2.59
CA LEU A 119 11.53 3.97 2.36
C LEU A 119 11.55 3.22 3.69
N ARG A 120 12.42 3.63 4.62
CA ARG A 120 12.51 3.04 5.94
C ARG A 120 11.21 3.18 6.73
N ALA A 121 10.63 4.37 6.74
CA ALA A 121 9.38 4.62 7.45
C ALA A 121 8.22 3.78 6.88
N VAL A 122 8.12 3.63 5.55
CA VAL A 122 7.12 2.75 4.94
C VAL A 122 7.33 1.30 5.41
N VAL A 123 8.56 0.78 5.33
CA VAL A 123 8.89 -0.59 5.75
C VAL A 123 8.51 -0.83 7.22
N LEU A 124 8.92 0.07 8.11
CA LEU A 124 8.67 -0.07 9.54
C LEU A 124 7.17 0.05 9.87
N LYS A 125 6.48 1.02 9.27
CA LYS A 125 5.03 1.21 9.49
C LYS A 125 4.23 0.01 8.99
N LEU A 126 4.54 -0.50 7.80
CA LEU A 126 3.89 -1.70 7.28
C LEU A 126 4.21 -2.95 8.11
N ARG A 127 5.44 -3.09 8.61
CA ARG A 127 5.80 -4.20 9.52
C ARG A 127 4.97 -4.16 10.80
N VAL A 128 4.75 -2.98 11.38
CA VAL A 128 3.90 -2.83 12.57
C VAL A 128 2.45 -3.18 12.25
N ASN A 129 1.91 -2.65 11.14
CA ASN A 129 0.54 -2.97 10.73
C ASN A 129 0.35 -4.47 10.47
N ASP A 130 1.32 -5.10 9.80
CA ASP A 130 1.28 -6.53 9.51
C ASP A 130 1.35 -7.38 10.78
N ARG A 131 2.21 -7.01 11.73
CA ARG A 131 2.26 -7.68 13.05
C ARG A 131 0.95 -7.59 13.82
N GLN A 132 0.21 -6.49 13.68
CA GLN A 132 -1.11 -6.35 14.31
C GLN A 132 -2.18 -7.16 13.57
N CYS A 133 -2.11 -7.23 12.24
CA CYS A 133 -3.11 -7.91 11.41
C CYS A 133 -2.91 -9.43 11.30
N ALA A 134 -1.67 -9.92 11.24
CA ALA A 134 -1.36 -11.33 11.05
C ALA A 134 -2.06 -12.28 12.04
N PRO A 135 -2.10 -12.03 13.37
CA PRO A 135 -2.79 -12.92 14.30
C PRO A 135 -4.33 -12.83 14.23
N LEU A 136 -4.87 -11.81 13.55
CA LEU A 136 -6.31 -11.58 13.44
C LEU A 136 -6.89 -12.17 12.15
N MET A 137 -6.05 -12.43 11.15
CA MET A 137 -6.48 -12.84 9.81
C MET A 137 -6.22 -14.32 9.58
N ALA A 138 -7.11 -14.96 8.82
CA ALA A 138 -7.10 -16.39 8.54
C ALA A 138 -5.93 -16.83 7.63
N ASP A 139 -5.44 -15.91 6.80
CA ASP A 139 -4.35 -16.17 5.86
C ASP A 139 -3.48 -14.92 5.64
N ASN A 140 -2.30 -15.12 5.04
CA ASN A 140 -1.35 -14.05 4.77
C ASN A 140 -1.90 -12.99 3.79
N ARG A 141 -2.74 -13.38 2.84
CA ARG A 141 -3.34 -12.44 1.87
C ARG A 141 -4.27 -11.46 2.58
N SER A 142 -5.12 -11.96 3.49
CA SER A 142 -5.99 -11.18 4.35
C SER A 142 -5.19 -10.35 5.36
N ALA A 143 -4.06 -10.86 5.88
CA ALA A 143 -3.15 -10.09 6.71
C ALA A 143 -2.57 -8.87 5.98
N LYS A 144 -2.08 -9.03 4.74
CA LYS A 144 -1.61 -7.91 3.92
C LYS A 144 -2.71 -6.93 3.57
N ALA A 145 -3.91 -7.43 3.31
CA ALA A 145 -5.04 -6.56 3.01
C ALA A 145 -5.47 -5.73 4.23
N CYS A 146 -5.55 -6.36 5.41
CA CYS A 146 -5.76 -5.69 6.68
C CYS A 146 -4.69 -4.63 6.95
N ALA A 147 -3.40 -4.97 6.75
CA ALA A 147 -2.28 -4.06 7.01
C ALA A 147 -2.27 -2.86 6.05
N ALA A 148 -2.62 -3.08 4.78
CA ALA A 148 -2.77 -2.04 3.77
C ALA A 148 -3.94 -1.10 4.10
N ALA A 149 -5.10 -1.64 4.49
CA ALA A 149 -6.23 -0.83 4.92
C ALA A 149 -5.95 -0.07 6.22
N MET A 150 -5.16 -0.65 7.13
CA MET A 150 -4.67 0.02 8.33
C MET A 150 -3.70 1.16 7.99
N TYR A 151 -2.85 0.99 6.96
CA TYR A 151 -1.96 2.05 6.49
C TYR A 151 -2.77 3.26 5.99
N ASN A 152 -3.82 2.99 5.21
CA ASN A 152 -4.67 4.03 4.62
C ASN A 152 -5.69 4.66 5.60
N GLY A 153 -6.30 3.87 6.47
CA GLY A 153 -7.44 4.29 7.30
C GLY A 153 -7.26 4.16 8.81
N GLY A 154 -6.09 3.72 9.27
CA GLY A 154 -5.75 3.53 10.67
C GLY A 154 -6.34 2.27 11.32
N ALA A 155 -5.75 1.86 12.44
CA ALA A 155 -6.12 0.64 13.16
C ALA A 155 -7.57 0.66 13.71
N GLY A 156 -8.04 1.84 14.12
CA GLY A 156 -9.42 2.00 14.59
C GLY A 156 -10.47 1.69 13.54
N SER A 157 -10.17 1.90 12.25
CA SER A 157 -11.07 1.52 11.14
C SER A 157 -11.17 0.00 11.02
N VAL A 158 -10.02 -0.69 11.01
CA VAL A 158 -9.96 -2.17 10.97
C VAL A 158 -10.67 -2.79 12.18
N ALA A 159 -10.44 -2.28 13.38
CA ALA A 159 -11.07 -2.78 14.59
C ALA A 159 -12.61 -2.67 14.54
N ARG A 160 -13.15 -1.58 13.96
CA ARG A 160 -14.60 -1.43 13.74
C ARG A 160 -15.14 -2.40 12.71
N ARG A 161 -14.42 -2.65 11.61
CA ARG A 161 -14.79 -3.65 10.59
C ARG A 161 -14.92 -5.04 11.20
N ILE A 162 -13.94 -5.44 12.00
CA ILE A 162 -13.93 -6.74 12.70
C ILE A 162 -15.14 -6.87 13.62
N ARG A 163 -15.41 -5.86 14.46
CA ARG A 163 -16.58 -5.88 15.36
C ARG A 163 -17.91 -5.93 14.60
N SER A 164 -18.04 -5.16 13.53
CA SER A 164 -19.22 -5.18 12.67
C SER A 164 -19.44 -6.57 12.05
N CYS A 165 -18.36 -7.20 11.57
CA CYS A 165 -18.41 -8.55 11.03
C CYS A 165 -18.83 -9.58 12.07
N GLN A 166 -18.29 -9.52 13.28
CA GLN A 166 -18.63 -10.44 14.38
C GLN A 166 -20.12 -10.37 14.77
N ALA A 167 -20.74 -9.21 14.61
CA ALA A 167 -22.18 -9.02 14.87
C ALA A 167 -23.08 -9.46 13.70
N GLN A 168 -22.52 -9.79 12.53
CA GLN A 168 -23.28 -10.15 11.34
C GLN A 168 -23.24 -11.66 11.09
N SER A 169 -24.43 -12.28 11.00
CA SER A 169 -24.55 -13.69 10.61
C SER A 169 -23.89 -13.96 9.25
N GLY A 170 -23.06 -15.01 9.21
CA GLY A 170 -22.34 -15.44 8.01
C GLY A 170 -21.10 -14.61 7.65
N CYS A 171 -20.73 -13.60 8.43
CA CYS A 171 -19.51 -12.83 8.18
C CYS A 171 -18.28 -13.49 8.84
N GLN A 172 -17.15 -13.53 8.12
CA GLN A 172 -15.91 -14.12 8.60
C GLN A 172 -14.90 -13.03 8.98
N PRO A 173 -14.69 -12.73 10.29
CA PRO A 173 -13.89 -11.58 10.72
C PRO A 173 -12.38 -11.74 10.48
N GLY A 174 -11.90 -12.94 10.16
CA GLY A 174 -10.51 -13.19 9.78
C GLY A 174 -10.23 -13.09 8.27
N VAL A 175 -11.24 -12.83 7.45
CA VAL A 175 -11.09 -12.79 5.99
C VAL A 175 -11.32 -11.37 5.51
N TRP A 176 -10.42 -10.84 4.68
CA TRP A 176 -10.58 -9.47 4.17
C TRP A 176 -11.54 -9.39 2.98
N PHE A 177 -11.18 -10.08 1.89
CA PHE A 177 -11.85 -9.99 0.61
C PHE A 177 -13.21 -10.70 0.66
N GLY A 178 -14.25 -10.03 0.16
CA GLY A 178 -15.64 -10.49 0.26
C GLY A 178 -16.25 -10.41 1.67
N GLN A 179 -15.47 -10.02 2.69
CA GLN A 179 -15.87 -10.06 4.11
C GLN A 179 -15.61 -8.68 4.75
N LEU A 180 -14.48 -8.45 5.43
CA LEU A 180 -14.20 -7.17 6.12
C LEU A 180 -14.21 -5.93 5.23
N GLU A 181 -13.91 -6.04 3.93
CA GLU A 181 -13.99 -4.89 3.01
C GLU A 181 -15.42 -4.32 2.91
N ARG A 182 -16.45 -5.15 3.14
CA ARG A 182 -17.87 -4.76 3.13
C ARG A 182 -18.34 -4.12 4.44
N GLN A 183 -17.54 -4.23 5.50
CA GLN A 183 -17.89 -3.83 6.89
C GLN A 183 -17.46 -2.39 7.22
N CYS A 184 -17.50 -1.54 6.21
CA CYS A 184 -16.87 -0.24 6.24
C CYS A 184 -17.51 0.75 7.24
N PRO A 185 -16.74 1.29 8.21
CA PRO A 185 -17.25 2.24 9.20
C PRO A 185 -17.19 3.71 8.77
N GLN A 186 -16.55 4.04 7.66
CA GLN A 186 -16.40 5.42 7.20
C GLN A 186 -17.66 5.93 6.46
N GLY A 187 -17.76 7.25 6.34
CA GLY A 187 -18.83 7.90 5.58
C GLY A 187 -18.87 7.46 4.11
N ARG A 188 -20.08 7.25 3.60
CA ARG A 188 -20.37 6.81 2.22
C ARG A 188 -20.60 7.97 1.24
N ALA A 189 -20.66 9.21 1.73
CA ALA A 189 -20.70 10.39 0.88
C ALA A 189 -19.35 10.56 0.16
N LYS A 190 -19.38 11.02 -1.10
CA LYS A 190 -18.16 11.32 -1.86
C LYS A 190 -17.34 12.39 -1.14
N ALA A 191 -16.06 12.13 -0.94
CA ALA A 191 -15.14 13.09 -0.36
C ALA A 191 -14.67 14.08 -1.45
N ALA A 192 -14.79 15.38 -1.16
CA ALA A 192 -14.30 16.42 -2.06
C ALA A 192 -12.81 16.24 -2.35
N GLY A 193 -12.44 16.29 -3.63
CA GLY A 193 -11.06 16.10 -4.10
C GLY A 193 -10.67 14.64 -4.43
N TYR A 194 -11.46 13.64 -4.01
CA TYR A 194 -11.12 12.23 -4.22
C TYR A 194 -12.03 11.52 -5.23
N GLY A 195 -13.21 12.05 -5.54
CA GLY A 195 -14.18 11.43 -6.44
C GLY A 195 -14.87 10.17 -5.90
N GLU A 196 -14.40 9.67 -4.76
CA GLU A 196 -14.87 8.48 -4.04
C GLU A 196 -15.21 8.81 -2.58
N SER A 197 -16.01 7.96 -1.93
CA SER A 197 -16.21 8.07 -0.49
C SER A 197 -15.00 7.57 0.29
N PHE A 198 -14.79 8.04 1.53
CA PHE A 198 -13.74 7.47 2.39
C PHE A 198 -13.94 5.97 2.63
N CYS A 199 -15.19 5.53 2.55
CA CYS A 199 -15.53 4.13 2.63
C CYS A 199 -14.98 3.33 1.44
N ASP A 200 -15.22 3.81 0.22
CA ASP A 200 -14.73 3.16 -1.01
C ASP A 200 -13.22 3.20 -1.08
N ILE A 201 -12.61 4.36 -0.77
CA ILE A 201 -11.16 4.55 -0.77
C ILE A 201 -10.50 3.49 0.09
N ASN A 202 -10.92 3.36 1.36
CA ASN A 202 -10.28 2.44 2.29
C ASN A 202 -10.60 0.97 1.99
N SER A 203 -11.84 0.66 1.59
CA SER A 203 -12.25 -0.73 1.34
C SER A 203 -11.57 -1.31 0.08
N ARG A 204 -11.39 -0.48 -0.97
CA ARG A 204 -10.76 -0.89 -2.22
C ARG A 204 -9.23 -0.78 -2.20
N TYR A 205 -8.66 -0.06 -1.25
CA TYR A 205 -7.22 0.17 -1.16
C TYR A 205 -6.39 -1.13 -1.22
N PRO A 206 -6.71 -2.20 -0.46
CA PRO A 206 -5.97 -3.45 -0.55
C PRO A 206 -5.97 -4.10 -1.94
N ALA A 207 -7.12 -4.13 -2.62
CA ALA A 207 -7.21 -4.68 -3.98
C ALA A 207 -6.40 -3.85 -4.98
N ARG A 208 -6.34 -2.51 -4.80
CA ARG A 208 -5.51 -1.63 -5.63
C ARG A 208 -4.01 -1.88 -5.44
N VAL A 209 -3.58 -2.19 -4.21
CA VAL A 209 -2.20 -2.61 -3.94
C VAL A 209 -1.93 -3.96 -4.59
N GLU A 210 -2.82 -4.94 -4.41
CA GLU A 210 -2.66 -6.28 -5.00
C GLU A 210 -2.53 -6.25 -6.53
N ALA A 211 -3.34 -5.43 -7.19
CA ALA A 211 -3.30 -5.24 -8.64
C ALA A 211 -1.96 -4.69 -9.18
N ARG A 212 -1.11 -4.11 -8.33
CA ARG A 212 0.20 -3.55 -8.71
C ARG A 212 1.36 -4.51 -8.44
N MET A 213 1.15 -5.55 -7.62
CA MET A 213 2.23 -6.42 -7.14
C MET A 213 2.98 -7.13 -8.27
N TRP A 214 2.29 -7.51 -9.35
CA TRP A 214 2.91 -8.26 -10.45
C TRP A 214 4.11 -7.53 -11.09
N ARG A 215 4.10 -6.19 -11.12
CA ARG A 215 5.20 -5.37 -11.67
C ARG A 215 6.50 -5.56 -10.89
N TYR A 216 6.39 -5.92 -9.61
CA TYR A 216 7.52 -6.05 -8.70
C TYR A 216 7.93 -7.49 -8.45
N SER A 217 7.18 -8.48 -8.94
CA SER A 217 7.41 -9.90 -8.63
C SER A 217 8.80 -10.39 -9.05
N GLU A 218 9.30 -9.99 -10.22
CA GLU A 218 10.66 -10.35 -10.67
C GLU A 218 11.72 -9.56 -9.89
N VAL A 219 11.60 -8.24 -9.92
CA VAL A 219 12.63 -7.37 -9.33
C VAL A 219 12.74 -7.49 -7.83
N MET A 220 11.76 -8.06 -7.12
CA MET A 220 11.78 -8.27 -5.67
C MET A 220 12.03 -9.72 -5.23
N ARG A 221 12.28 -10.65 -6.17
CA ARG A 221 12.95 -11.91 -5.81
C ARG A 221 14.30 -11.61 -5.17
#